data_AF-A0A2N3HJP8-F1
#
_entry.id   AF-A0A2N3HJP8-F1
#
_cell.length_a   1.000
_cell.length_b   1.000
_cell.length_c   1.000
_cell.angle_alpha   90.00
_cell.angle_beta   90.00
_cell.angle_gamma   90.00
#
_symmetry.space_group_name_H-M   'P 1'
#
loop_
_entity.id
_entity.type
_entity.pdbx_description
1 polymer ?
#
loop_
_entity_poly.entity_id
_entity_poly.type
_entity_poly.pdbx_seq_one_letter_code
_entity_poly.pdbx_strand_id
1 'polypeptide(L)'
;MNYNDIKSRLKRTFVSLNDRFDEDIDKHINVEPWENGMGESWTFGSSDQVSLYNKVMIILYNLASLKDNLKNSLKKNGYSPQIIEEEINNSIYLKVLIDIVNQDKHGSPLRKPRSNINPYISDLNQGLRLGDKREGFDGPVILIDGYIRNIDGQIIFTLDQLVETCYEKFSDLSNKYNC
;
A
#
# COMPACT_ATOMS: atom_id res chain seq x y z
N MET A 1 8.10 -12.64 22.21
CA MET A 1 7.23 -12.29 21.08
C MET A 1 7.67 -13.08 19.86
N ASN A 2 6.80 -13.87 19.22
CA ASN A 2 7.18 -14.61 18.01
C ASN A 2 6.94 -13.73 16.79
N TYR A 3 8.00 -13.17 16.21
CA TYR A 3 7.90 -12.34 15.00
C TYR A 3 7.42 -13.09 13.76
N ASN A 4 7.41 -14.42 13.80
CA ASN A 4 6.89 -15.24 12.71
C ASN A 4 5.38 -15.52 12.82
N ASP A 5 4.77 -15.21 13.95
CA ASP A 5 3.33 -15.29 14.12
C ASP A 5 2.60 -14.26 13.25
N ILE A 6 1.39 -14.60 12.81
CA ILE A 6 0.59 -13.77 11.91
C ILE A 6 0.18 -12.44 12.54
N LYS A 7 -0.10 -12.38 13.85
CA LYS A 7 -0.43 -11.12 14.52
C LYS A 7 0.76 -10.17 14.55
N SER A 8 1.95 -10.69 14.83
CA SER A 8 3.20 -9.92 14.72
C SER A 8 3.47 -9.45 13.29
N ARG A 9 3.12 -10.26 12.28
CA ARG A 9 3.25 -9.91 10.86
C ARG A 9 2.26 -8.82 10.44
N LEU A 10 0.98 -8.94 10.81
CA LEU A 10 -0.03 -7.91 10.60
C LEU A 10 0.36 -6.59 11.25
N LYS A 11 0.89 -6.64 12.49
CA LYS A 11 1.40 -5.44 13.16
C LYS A 11 2.57 -4.80 12.40
N ARG A 12 3.51 -5.59 11.87
CA ARG A 12 4.61 -5.05 11.04
C ARG A 12 4.13 -4.50 9.72
N THR A 13 3.17 -5.15 9.07
CA THR A 13 2.54 -4.62 7.86
C THR A 13 1.87 -3.31 8.18
N PHE A 14 1.09 -3.21 9.26
CA PHE A 14 0.47 -1.97 9.72
C PHE A 14 1.50 -0.87 10.00
N VAL A 15 2.62 -1.18 10.64
CA VAL A 15 3.72 -0.21 10.83
C VAL A 15 4.27 0.26 9.48
N SER A 16 4.52 -0.66 8.54
CA SER A 16 4.96 -0.29 7.18
C SER A 16 3.92 0.52 6.42
N LEU A 17 2.62 0.33 6.67
CA LEU A 17 1.57 1.20 6.15
C LEU A 17 1.67 2.59 6.76
N ASN A 18 1.94 2.69 8.06
CA ASN A 18 2.15 3.98 8.71
C ASN A 18 3.41 4.69 8.23
N ASP A 19 4.45 3.97 7.81
CA ASP A 19 5.67 4.54 7.19
C ASP A 19 5.39 5.24 5.83
N ARG A 20 4.20 5.03 5.24
CA ARG A 20 3.73 5.84 4.09
C ARG A 20 3.48 7.29 4.46
N PHE A 21 3.48 7.58 5.77
CA PHE A 21 3.23 8.89 6.30
C PHE A 21 4.41 9.43 7.09
N ASP A 22 4.64 10.73 6.95
CA ASP A 22 5.65 11.45 7.71
C ASP A 22 4.99 12.57 8.52
N GLU A 23 5.23 12.55 9.83
CA GLU A 23 4.75 13.54 10.79
C GLU A 23 5.69 14.75 10.87
N ASP A 24 6.94 14.61 10.41
CA ASP A 24 7.92 15.71 10.36
C ASP A 24 7.76 16.50 9.07
N ILE A 25 6.72 17.35 9.06
CA ILE A 25 6.33 18.15 7.90
C ILE A 25 7.49 19.07 7.46
N ASP A 26 8.24 19.61 8.42
CA ASP A 26 9.32 20.57 8.18
C ASP A 26 10.42 19.99 7.28
N LYS A 27 10.68 18.68 7.33
CA LYS A 27 11.62 18.00 6.42
C LYS A 27 11.17 17.96 4.96
N HIS A 28 9.89 18.18 4.70
CA HIS A 28 9.26 18.02 3.39
C HIS A 28 8.71 19.34 2.86
N ILE A 29 8.88 20.45 3.57
CA ILE A 29 8.49 21.78 3.09
C ILE A 29 9.68 22.37 2.32
N ASN A 30 9.47 22.69 1.04
CA ASN A 30 10.31 23.67 0.35
C ASN A 30 9.53 24.96 0.19
N VAL A 31 10.09 26.05 0.72
CA VAL A 31 9.56 27.41 0.58
C VAL A 31 10.38 28.13 -0.47
N GLU A 32 9.78 28.43 -1.61
CA GLU A 32 10.40 29.25 -2.66
C GLU A 32 9.70 30.62 -2.74
N PRO A 33 10.42 31.74 -2.68
CA PRO A 33 9.82 33.04 -2.92
C PRO A 33 9.44 33.15 -4.40
N TRP A 34 8.20 33.51 -4.69
CA TRP A 34 7.78 33.82 -6.06
C TRP A 34 7.65 35.33 -6.24
N GLU A 35 7.86 35.78 -7.48
CA GLU A 35 7.78 37.20 -7.88
C GLU A 35 8.63 38.16 -7.01
N ASN A 36 9.94 37.93 -6.91
CA ASN A 36 10.88 38.84 -6.21
C ASN A 36 10.48 39.17 -4.76
N GLY A 37 9.87 38.22 -4.04
CA GLY A 37 9.53 38.38 -2.62
C GLY A 37 8.12 38.91 -2.37
N MET A 38 7.23 38.92 -3.37
CA MET A 38 5.81 39.26 -3.19
C MET A 38 4.98 38.14 -2.55
N GLY A 39 5.52 36.92 -2.44
CA GLY A 39 4.90 35.83 -1.70
C GLY A 39 5.79 34.61 -1.57
N GLU A 40 5.29 33.61 -0.85
CA GLU A 40 5.95 32.32 -0.65
C GLU A 40 5.15 31.20 -1.32
N SER A 41 5.82 30.38 -2.12
CA SER A 41 5.32 29.13 -2.65
C SER A 41 5.75 27.99 -1.74
N TRP A 42 4.79 27.24 -1.23
CA TRP A 42 5.03 26.11 -0.33
C TRP A 42 4.79 24.82 -1.10
N THR A 43 5.84 24.04 -1.30
CA THR A 43 5.74 22.70 -1.88
C THR A 43 5.99 21.66 -0.81
N PHE A 44 5.22 20.56 -0.84
CA PHE A 44 5.24 19.51 0.16
C PHE A 44 5.72 18.20 -0.49
N GLY A 45 6.74 17.56 0.11
CA GLY A 45 7.29 16.29 -0.34
C GLY A 45 8.55 16.42 -1.21
N SER A 46 9.10 15.26 -1.57
CA SER A 46 10.27 15.11 -2.44
C SER A 46 9.88 14.82 -3.89
N SER A 47 10.66 15.33 -4.84
CA SER A 47 10.46 15.07 -6.28
C SER A 47 11.03 13.72 -6.76
N ASP A 48 11.63 12.92 -5.87
CA ASP A 48 12.27 11.66 -6.26
C ASP A 48 11.25 10.53 -6.40
N GLN A 49 10.71 10.42 -7.61
CA GLN A 49 9.78 9.37 -8.02
C GLN A 49 10.30 7.96 -7.76
N VAL A 50 11.62 7.73 -7.81
CA VAL A 50 12.21 6.40 -7.58
C VAL A 50 12.11 6.03 -6.10
N SER A 51 12.43 6.96 -5.20
CA SER A 51 12.26 6.75 -3.76
C SER A 51 10.80 6.53 -3.37
N LEU A 52 9.87 7.32 -3.93
CA LEU A 52 8.44 7.13 -3.70
C LEU A 52 7.97 5.75 -4.16
N TYR A 53 8.34 5.36 -5.38
CA TYR A 53 8.00 4.05 -5.92
C TYR A 53 8.55 2.92 -5.04
N ASN A 54 9.81 3.01 -4.60
CA ASN A 54 10.41 2.00 -3.71
C ASN A 54 9.65 1.87 -2.39
N LYS A 55 9.27 2.98 -1.75
CA LYS A 55 8.48 2.97 -0.51
C LYS A 55 7.13 2.28 -0.72
N VAL A 56 6.43 2.63 -1.80
CA VAL A 56 5.15 2.01 -2.16
C VAL A 56 5.31 0.51 -2.40
N MET A 57 6.34 0.11 -3.15
CA MET A 57 6.58 -1.30 -3.42
C MET A 57 6.86 -2.09 -2.15
N ILE A 58 7.63 -1.56 -1.19
CA ILE A 58 7.86 -2.20 0.11
C ILE A 58 6.53 -2.49 0.84
N ILE A 59 5.61 -1.52 0.83
CA ILE A 59 4.27 -1.67 1.41
C ILE A 59 3.50 -2.81 0.71
N LEU A 60 3.45 -2.79 -0.62
CA LEU A 60 2.74 -3.80 -1.41
C LEU A 60 3.36 -5.19 -1.22
N TYR A 61 4.69 -5.30 -1.13
CA TYR A 61 5.38 -6.54 -0.80
C TYR A 61 4.98 -7.09 0.57
N ASN A 62 4.93 -6.22 1.58
CA ASN A 62 4.52 -6.59 2.93
C ASN A 62 3.07 -7.09 2.96
N LEU A 63 2.15 -6.39 2.28
CA LEU A 63 0.76 -6.82 2.11
C LEU A 63 0.66 -8.16 1.37
N ALA A 64 1.31 -8.30 0.22
CA ALA A 64 1.27 -9.53 -0.57
C ALA A 64 1.82 -10.74 0.20
N SER A 65 2.80 -10.53 1.08
CA SER A 65 3.34 -11.58 1.94
C SER A 65 2.31 -12.14 2.95
N LEU A 66 1.30 -11.34 3.33
CA LEU A 66 0.25 -11.77 4.28
C LEU A 66 -0.54 -12.95 3.73
N LYS A 67 -0.72 -13.04 2.41
CA LYS A 67 -1.35 -14.20 1.76
C LYS A 67 -0.72 -15.51 2.21
N ASP A 68 0.59 -15.67 2.01
CA ASP A 68 1.27 -16.93 2.30
C ASP A 68 1.32 -17.20 3.80
N ASN A 69 1.42 -16.14 4.61
CA ASN A 69 1.38 -16.25 6.07
C ASN A 69 0.00 -16.72 6.57
N LEU A 70 -1.09 -16.17 6.04
CA LEU A 70 -2.46 -16.58 6.36
C LEU A 70 -2.72 -18.01 5.92
N LYS A 71 -2.30 -18.41 4.72
CA LYS A 71 -2.41 -19.80 4.25
C LYS A 71 -1.72 -20.78 5.20
N ASN A 72 -0.52 -20.42 5.67
CA ASN A 72 0.21 -21.22 6.64
C ASN A 72 -0.48 -21.24 8.02
N SER A 73 -1.05 -20.13 8.45
CA SER A 73 -1.79 -20.04 9.72
C SER A 73 -3.08 -20.87 9.69
N LEU A 74 -3.87 -20.76 8.62
CA LEU A 74 -5.06 -21.58 8.40
C LEU A 74 -4.74 -23.07 8.45
N LYS A 75 -3.68 -23.49 7.77
CA LYS A 75 -3.24 -24.90 7.78
C LYS A 75 -2.92 -25.38 9.20
N LYS A 76 -2.27 -24.55 10.02
CA LYS A 76 -1.97 -24.88 11.43
C LYS A 76 -3.24 -24.96 12.28
N ASN A 77 -4.23 -24.13 11.98
CA ASN A 77 -5.53 -24.10 12.66
C ASN A 77 -6.53 -25.15 12.11
N GLY A 78 -6.11 -26.05 11.21
CA GLY A 78 -6.96 -27.11 10.65
C GLY A 78 -7.91 -26.66 9.53
N TYR A 79 -7.75 -25.43 9.03
CA TYR A 79 -8.55 -24.89 7.93
C TYR A 79 -7.87 -25.09 6.57
N SER A 80 -8.68 -25.05 5.52
CA SER A 80 -8.23 -25.15 4.13
C SER A 80 -7.53 -23.86 3.67
N PRO A 81 -6.27 -23.91 3.19
CA PRO A 81 -5.59 -22.75 2.61
C PRO A 81 -6.28 -22.15 1.38
N GLN A 82 -7.16 -22.92 0.73
CA GLN A 82 -7.93 -22.52 -0.44
C GLN A 82 -8.85 -21.32 -0.16
N ILE A 83 -9.28 -21.15 1.10
CA ILE A 83 -10.09 -19.99 1.54
C ILE A 83 -9.40 -18.67 1.16
N ILE A 84 -8.08 -18.59 1.28
CA ILE A 84 -7.33 -17.38 0.93
C ILE A 84 -7.28 -17.18 -0.59
N GLU A 85 -7.15 -18.24 -1.37
CA GLU A 85 -7.18 -18.15 -2.83
C GLU A 85 -8.57 -17.75 -3.34
N GLU A 86 -9.64 -18.23 -2.69
CA GLU A 86 -11.02 -17.84 -2.98
C GLU A 86 -11.25 -16.35 -2.68
N GLU A 87 -10.81 -15.85 -1.53
CA GLU A 87 -10.92 -14.42 -1.21
C GLU A 87 -10.16 -13.55 -2.21
N ILE A 88 -8.94 -13.96 -2.60
CA ILE A 88 -8.17 -13.29 -3.66
C ILE A 88 -8.96 -13.31 -4.97
N ASN A 89 -9.53 -14.45 -5.34
CA ASN A 89 -10.28 -14.58 -6.59
C ASN A 89 -11.59 -13.78 -6.61
N ASN A 90 -12.11 -13.38 -5.44
CA ASN A 90 -13.31 -12.57 -5.31
C ASN A 90 -13.03 -11.07 -5.14
N SER A 91 -11.79 -10.67 -4.87
CA SER A 91 -11.40 -9.27 -4.63
C SER A 91 -10.52 -8.73 -5.75
N ILE A 92 -11.00 -7.72 -6.48
CA ILE A 92 -10.19 -7.04 -7.51
C ILE A 92 -8.93 -6.40 -6.91
N TYR A 93 -9.03 -5.82 -5.72
CA TYR A 93 -7.91 -5.20 -5.01
C TYR A 93 -6.80 -6.23 -4.71
N LEU A 94 -7.16 -7.41 -4.19
CA LEU A 94 -6.17 -8.45 -3.89
C LEU A 94 -5.54 -9.03 -5.16
N LYS A 95 -6.31 -9.18 -6.25
CA LYS A 95 -5.76 -9.59 -7.55
C LYS A 95 -4.73 -8.58 -8.06
N VAL A 96 -5.09 -7.30 -8.02
CA VAL A 96 -4.23 -6.20 -8.48
C VAL A 96 -2.97 -6.09 -7.64
N LEU A 97 -3.07 -6.17 -6.31
CA LEU A 97 -1.91 -6.23 -5.40
C LEU A 97 -0.93 -7.32 -5.83
N ILE A 98 -1.44 -8.53 -6.06
CA ILE A 98 -0.61 -9.68 -6.45
C ILE A 98 -0.01 -9.50 -7.84
N ASP A 99 -0.77 -8.94 -8.79
CA ASP A 99 -0.28 -8.71 -10.14
C ASP A 99 0.84 -7.67 -10.17
N ILE A 100 0.70 -6.54 -9.46
CA ILE A 100 1.74 -5.50 -9.36
C ILE A 100 3.03 -6.10 -8.79
N VAL A 101 2.92 -6.82 -7.66
CA VAL A 101 4.08 -7.46 -7.01
C VAL A 101 4.72 -8.52 -7.90
N ASN A 102 3.94 -9.25 -8.69
CA ASN A 102 4.47 -10.25 -9.62
C ASN A 102 5.13 -9.61 -10.85
N GLN A 103 4.59 -8.51 -11.37
CA GLN A 103 5.19 -7.76 -12.46
C GLN A 103 6.56 -7.21 -12.08
N ASP A 104 6.71 -6.67 -10.87
CA ASP A 104 7.99 -6.15 -10.39
C ASP A 104 9.06 -7.27 -10.31
N LYS A 105 8.67 -8.48 -9.89
CA LYS A 105 9.57 -9.65 -9.82
C LYS A 105 9.91 -10.28 -11.16
N HIS A 106 8.94 -10.34 -12.07
CA HIS A 106 9.01 -11.20 -13.27
C HIS A 106 8.99 -10.41 -14.58
N GLY A 107 8.91 -9.09 -14.52
CA GLY A 107 8.72 -8.21 -15.66
C GLY A 107 7.24 -7.96 -15.98
N SER A 108 7.01 -6.85 -16.69
CA SER A 108 5.69 -6.42 -17.16
C SER A 108 5.66 -6.40 -18.70
N PRO A 109 4.53 -6.75 -19.35
CA PRO A 109 3.29 -7.25 -18.76
C PRO A 109 3.35 -8.72 -18.36
N LEU A 110 2.46 -9.14 -17.45
CA LEU A 110 2.33 -10.57 -17.12
C LEU A 110 1.63 -11.31 -18.26
N ARG A 111 2.08 -12.54 -18.52
CA ARG A 111 1.40 -13.43 -19.47
C ARG A 111 0.02 -13.87 -18.99
N LYS A 112 -0.16 -14.00 -17.67
CA LYS A 112 -1.39 -14.48 -17.01
C LYS A 112 -1.65 -13.67 -15.73
N PRO A 113 -2.04 -12.39 -15.84
CA PRO A 113 -2.44 -11.59 -14.67
C PRO A 113 -3.71 -12.19 -14.04
N ARG A 114 -3.82 -12.18 -12.72
CA ARG A 114 -5.02 -12.64 -12.00
C ARG A 114 -6.21 -11.70 -12.19
N SER A 115 -5.92 -10.40 -12.30
CA SER A 115 -6.91 -9.33 -12.50
C SER A 115 -7.38 -9.21 -13.94
N ASN A 116 -6.67 -9.80 -14.91
CA ASN A 116 -6.89 -9.62 -16.35
C ASN A 116 -6.70 -8.18 -16.88
N ILE A 117 -6.13 -7.25 -16.11
CA ILE A 117 -6.02 -5.82 -16.51
C ILE A 117 -4.59 -5.27 -16.56
N ASN A 118 -3.57 -6.08 -16.25
CA ASN A 118 -2.15 -5.68 -16.18
C ASN A 118 -1.95 -4.30 -15.53
N PRO A 119 -2.28 -4.18 -14.23
CA PRO A 119 -2.26 -2.90 -13.54
C PRO A 119 -0.85 -2.33 -13.44
N TYR A 120 -0.70 -1.02 -13.33
CA TYR A 120 0.56 -0.36 -12.97
C TYR A 120 0.31 0.87 -12.07
N ILE A 121 1.32 1.24 -11.28
CA ILE A 121 1.30 2.42 -10.41
C ILE A 121 1.72 3.64 -11.22
N SER A 122 0.99 4.75 -11.10
CA SER A 122 1.31 6.00 -11.77
C SER A 122 1.10 7.22 -10.89
N ASP A 123 1.67 8.34 -11.32
CA ASP A 123 1.45 9.67 -10.75
C ASP A 123 1.70 9.71 -9.24
N LEU A 124 2.78 9.05 -8.79
CA LEU A 124 3.16 9.04 -7.39
C LEU A 124 3.55 10.44 -6.95
N ASN A 125 2.95 10.91 -5.87
CA ASN A 125 3.24 12.21 -5.31
C ASN A 125 3.23 12.13 -3.79
N GLN A 126 3.88 13.11 -3.17
CA GLN A 126 3.70 13.37 -1.75
C GLN A 126 2.77 14.56 -1.56
N GLY A 127 1.81 14.43 -0.67
CA GLY A 127 0.83 15.46 -0.39
C GLY A 127 0.63 15.65 1.11
N LEU A 128 0.33 16.87 1.52
CA LEU A 128 -0.09 17.16 2.89
C LEU A 128 -1.56 16.77 3.06
N ARG A 129 -1.85 15.87 3.99
CA ARG A 129 -3.22 15.55 4.43
C ARG A 129 -3.47 16.23 5.78
N LEU A 130 -4.52 17.05 5.85
CA LEU A 130 -4.94 17.74 7.07
C LEU A 130 -5.97 16.90 7.84
N GLY A 131 -5.85 16.85 9.17
CA GLY A 131 -6.87 16.28 10.05
C GLY A 131 -6.94 14.75 10.06
N ASP A 132 -5.81 14.08 9.83
CA ASP A 132 -5.76 12.62 9.92
C ASP A 132 -5.64 12.20 11.39
N LYS A 133 -6.68 11.53 11.91
CA LYS A 133 -6.67 10.94 13.25
C LYS A 133 -6.15 9.52 13.16
N ARG A 134 -4.86 9.33 13.43
CA ARG A 134 -4.27 8.00 13.60
C ARG A 134 -4.10 7.69 15.07
N GLU A 135 -3.96 6.41 15.40
CA GLU A 135 -3.70 6.00 16.79
C GLU A 135 -2.45 6.72 17.33
N GLY A 136 -2.66 7.75 18.14
CA GLY A 136 -1.60 8.53 18.79
C GLY A 136 -1.20 9.85 18.12
N PHE A 137 -1.77 10.21 16.97
CA PHE A 137 -1.44 11.47 16.28
C PHE A 137 -2.70 12.17 15.75
N ASP A 138 -2.86 13.45 16.13
CA ASP A 138 -3.93 14.34 15.67
C ASP A 138 -3.25 15.57 15.05
N GLY A 139 -2.99 15.51 13.74
CA GLY A 139 -2.21 16.53 13.07
C GLY A 139 -2.08 16.33 11.57
N PRO A 140 -1.49 17.31 10.88
CA PRO A 140 -1.15 17.18 9.47
C PRO A 140 -0.04 16.15 9.24
N VAL A 141 -0.10 15.46 8.11
CA VAL A 141 0.84 14.40 7.74
C VAL A 141 1.18 14.49 6.26
N ILE A 142 2.42 14.18 5.90
CA ILE A 142 2.78 13.91 4.51
C ILE A 142 2.32 12.49 4.18
N LEU A 143 1.66 12.29 3.04
CA LEU A 143 1.15 11.02 2.52
C LEU A 143 1.79 10.78 1.14
N ILE A 144 2.14 9.53 0.82
CA ILE A 144 2.38 9.12 -0.57
C ILE A 144 1.05 8.72 -1.23
N ASP A 145 0.65 9.44 -2.26
CA ASP A 145 -0.55 9.18 -3.05
C ASP A 145 -0.19 8.80 -4.49
N GLY A 146 -1.15 8.24 -5.23
CA GLY A 146 -1.02 7.89 -6.64
C GLY A 146 -2.22 7.11 -7.15
N TYR A 147 -2.15 6.70 -8.41
CA TYR A 147 -3.21 5.95 -9.06
C TYR A 147 -2.74 4.57 -9.49
N ILE A 148 -3.69 3.65 -9.49
CA ILE A 148 -3.53 2.34 -10.11
C ILE A 148 -4.28 2.36 -11.42
N ARG A 149 -3.56 2.20 -12.53
CA ARG A 149 -4.09 2.24 -13.89
C ARG A 149 -4.03 0.87 -14.54
N ASN A 150 -4.94 0.59 -15.47
CA ASN A 150 -4.82 -0.56 -16.37
C ASN A 150 -3.84 -0.24 -17.51
N ILE A 151 -3.51 -1.25 -18.33
CA ILE A 151 -2.60 -1.08 -19.48
C ILE A 151 -3.05 -0.02 -20.50
N ASP A 152 -4.35 0.28 -20.56
CA ASP A 152 -4.93 1.31 -21.43
C ASP A 152 -4.85 2.73 -20.82
N GLY A 153 -4.26 2.86 -19.63
CA GLY A 153 -4.10 4.13 -18.91
C GLY A 153 -5.33 4.58 -18.13
N GLN A 154 -6.39 3.79 -18.06
CA GLN A 154 -7.59 4.10 -17.29
C GLN A 154 -7.34 3.89 -15.80
N ILE A 155 -7.77 4.86 -14.98
CA ILE A 155 -7.69 4.76 -13.51
C ILE A 155 -8.67 3.70 -13.04
N ILE A 156 -8.18 2.74 -12.26
CA ILE A 156 -8.97 1.68 -11.64
C ILE A 156 -9.37 2.10 -10.22
N PHE A 157 -8.40 2.55 -9.42
CA PHE A 157 -8.57 3.10 -8.06
C PHE A 157 -7.32 3.87 -7.62
N THR A 158 -7.40 4.57 -6.49
CA THR A 158 -6.23 5.22 -5.87
C THR A 158 -5.33 4.21 -5.16
N LEU A 159 -4.07 4.60 -4.92
CA LEU A 159 -3.13 3.80 -4.14
C LEU A 159 -3.63 3.56 -2.70
N ASP A 160 -4.20 4.60 -2.07
CA ASP A 160 -4.79 4.50 -0.74
C ASP A 160 -5.90 3.43 -0.69
N GLN A 161 -6.83 3.47 -1.67
CA GLN A 161 -7.91 2.48 -1.78
C GLN A 161 -7.36 1.05 -1.92
N LEU A 162 -6.29 0.87 -2.70
CA LEU A 162 -5.64 -0.44 -2.83
C LEU A 162 -5.09 -0.93 -1.50
N VAL A 163 -4.31 -0.09 -0.84
CA VAL A 163 -3.57 -0.42 0.37
C VAL A 163 -4.52 -0.72 1.53
N GLU A 164 -5.50 0.16 1.77
CA GLU A 164 -6.46 0.04 2.87
C GLU A 164 -7.37 -1.17 2.67
N THR A 165 -7.98 -1.33 1.49
CA THR A 165 -8.87 -2.47 1.22
C THR A 165 -8.15 -3.81 1.31
N CYS A 166 -6.88 -3.89 0.86
CA CYS A 166 -6.09 -5.11 1.00
C CYS A 166 -5.78 -5.42 2.46
N TYR A 167 -5.41 -4.41 3.25
CA TYR A 167 -5.14 -4.57 4.67
C TYR A 167 -6.39 -5.03 5.43
N GLU A 168 -7.53 -4.36 5.23
CA GLU A 168 -8.80 -4.70 5.85
C GLU A 168 -9.20 -6.15 5.54
N LYS A 169 -9.15 -6.56 4.27
CA LYS A 169 -9.48 -7.94 3.88
C LYS A 169 -8.59 -8.97 4.54
N PHE A 170 -7.29 -8.73 4.63
CA PHE A 170 -6.38 -9.66 5.32
C PHE A 170 -6.58 -9.65 6.85
N SER A 171 -6.90 -8.49 7.43
CA SER A 171 -7.22 -8.35 8.85
C SER A 171 -8.49 -9.12 9.21
N ASP A 172 -9.55 -8.94 8.43
CA ASP A 172 -10.84 -9.64 8.59
C ASP A 172 -10.68 -11.15 8.50
N LEU A 173 -9.90 -11.63 7.52
CA LEU A 173 -9.57 -13.05 7.41
C LEU A 173 -8.83 -13.55 8.66
N SER A 174 -7.85 -12.79 9.16
CA SER A 174 -7.11 -13.19 10.36
C SER A 174 -8.02 -13.30 11.57
N ASN A 175 -8.88 -12.31 11.77
CA ASN A 175 -9.85 -12.26 12.87
C ASN A 175 -10.87 -13.40 12.77
N LYS A 176 -11.42 -13.62 11.58
CA LYS A 176 -12.45 -14.66 11.34
C LYS A 176 -11.95 -16.07 11.65
N TYR A 177 -10.69 -16.37 11.35
CA TYR A 177 -10.13 -17.71 11.52
C TYR A 177 -9.21 -17.86 12.74
N ASN A 178 -9.25 -16.87 13.65
CA ASN A 178 -8.40 -16.82 14.86
C ASN A 178 -6.92 -17.09 14.53
N CYS A 179 -6.47 -16.50 13.43
CA CYS A 179 -5.08 -16.45 13.04
C CYS A 179 -4.41 -15.31 13.83
#